data_AF-A0A520J232-F1
#
_entry.id   AF-A0A520J232-F1
#
_cell.length_a   1.000
_cell.length_b   1.000
_cell.length_c   1.000
_cell.angle_alpha   90.00
_cell.angle_beta   90.00
_cell.angle_gamma   90.00
#
_symmetry.space_group_name_H-M   'P 1'
#
loop_
_entity.id
_entity.type
_entity.pdbx_description
1 polymer ?
#
loop_
_entity_poly.entity_id
_entity_poly.type
_entity_poly.pdbx_seq_one_letter_code
_entity_poly.pdbx_strand_id
1 'polypeptide(L)'
;MIIYRNRQYKVLILVLLLLVGAVSSYCQERYLDSVVSRTILIGDAGEMDMQQDGVIQHAVKRVIAGKTNVFYLGDNIYPRGMGLPGSKEEQETKEIITSQYKPFRAVDVPVYFIPGNHDWDKSGPLGLAKIKRQGAFLKEQNDRSLALIPAEGCPGPIEIPLAQNMVVIAFDSEWWLYPYNKTNEAGVCECNTKEEMLSKLKLLLEKNKHKMILLASHHPFQTYGSHGGYYSFKDHVFPLTSLKKGLYIPLPVIGSLYPMMRTVFANPEDMGHKLYKEMVSSVDSVFAGFPNLVHVAGHDHGLQFIKSGQTQVVSGSGAKHNYVKKGKNALYASTLPGYVVADQLINNYVRFTYYANTGSTFEQVFTYIKEFKPVL
;
A
#
# COMPACT_ATOMS: atom_id res chain seq x y z
N MET A 1 -49.65 20.09 -57.02
CA MET A 1 -49.36 20.56 -55.64
C MET A 1 -49.04 19.37 -54.74
N ILE A 2 -47.90 18.69 -54.88
CA ILE A 2 -47.48 17.63 -53.93
C ILE A 2 -45.95 17.58 -53.89
N ILE A 3 -45.31 18.49 -53.14
CA ILE A 3 -43.88 18.40 -52.78
C ILE A 3 -43.73 18.91 -51.34
N TYR A 4 -44.34 18.25 -50.34
CA TYR A 4 -44.08 18.57 -48.92
C TYR A 4 -44.44 17.36 -48.03
N ARG A 5 -43.73 16.23 -48.14
CA ARG A 5 -43.95 15.12 -47.19
C ARG A 5 -42.74 14.27 -46.82
N ASN A 6 -41.52 14.73 -47.10
CA ASN A 6 -40.31 13.90 -46.95
C ASN A 6 -39.25 14.44 -45.97
N ARG A 7 -39.46 15.64 -45.39
CA ARG A 7 -38.47 16.27 -44.49
C ARG A 7 -38.59 15.80 -43.03
N GLN A 8 -39.81 15.55 -42.57
CA GLN A 8 -40.11 15.08 -41.20
C GLN A 8 -39.56 13.66 -40.94
N TYR A 9 -39.72 12.73 -41.89
CA TYR A 9 -39.23 11.36 -41.75
C TYR A 9 -37.70 11.25 -41.77
N LYS A 10 -37.01 12.10 -42.55
CA LYS A 10 -35.54 12.15 -42.56
C LYS A 10 -34.94 12.67 -41.26
N VAL A 11 -35.58 13.67 -40.64
CA VAL A 11 -35.17 14.18 -39.32
C VAL A 11 -35.41 13.13 -38.24
N LEU A 12 -36.54 12.44 -38.28
CA LEU A 12 -36.84 11.38 -37.31
C LEU A 12 -35.85 10.21 -37.39
N ILE A 13 -35.49 9.76 -38.61
CA ILE A 13 -34.49 8.71 -38.82
C ILE A 13 -33.10 9.15 -38.38
N LEU A 14 -32.71 10.41 -38.64
CA LEU A 14 -31.43 10.94 -38.20
C LEU A 14 -31.34 11.05 -36.67
N VAL A 15 -32.42 11.47 -36.01
CA VAL A 15 -32.52 11.52 -34.54
C VAL A 15 -32.49 10.12 -33.94
N LEU A 16 -33.16 9.13 -34.55
CA LEU A 16 -33.14 7.74 -34.10
C LEU A 16 -31.73 7.12 -34.26
N LEU A 17 -31.04 7.39 -35.38
CA LEU A 17 -29.66 6.92 -35.61
C LEU A 17 -28.66 7.59 -34.66
N LEU A 18 -28.85 8.87 -34.33
CA LEU A 18 -28.03 9.58 -33.33
C LEU A 18 -28.28 9.06 -31.91
N LEU A 19 -29.53 8.73 -31.57
CA LEU A 19 -29.88 8.12 -30.27
C LEU A 19 -29.34 6.69 -30.16
N VAL A 20 -29.42 5.87 -31.21
CA VAL A 20 -28.87 4.51 -31.22
C VAL A 20 -27.34 4.53 -31.18
N GLY A 21 -26.70 5.47 -31.88
CA GLY A 21 -25.25 5.67 -31.83
C GLY A 21 -24.77 6.14 -30.44
N ALA A 22 -25.49 7.08 -29.82
CA ALA A 22 -25.15 7.54 -28.47
C ALA A 22 -25.33 6.43 -27.44
N VAL A 23 -26.42 5.67 -27.46
CA VAL A 23 -26.66 4.59 -26.48
C VAL A 23 -25.63 3.46 -26.63
N SER A 24 -25.17 3.16 -27.85
CA SER A 24 -24.19 2.10 -28.10
C SER A 24 -22.80 2.45 -27.58
N SER A 25 -22.32 3.68 -27.82
CA SER A 25 -21.01 4.13 -27.35
C SER A 25 -20.95 4.29 -25.83
N TYR A 26 -22.01 4.82 -25.21
CA TYR A 26 -22.09 4.93 -23.74
C TYR A 26 -22.18 3.57 -23.04
N CYS A 27 -22.79 2.56 -23.68
CA CYS A 27 -22.90 1.22 -23.11
C CYS A 27 -21.57 0.43 -23.21
N GLN A 28 -20.81 0.59 -24.31
CA GLN A 28 -19.50 -0.03 -24.47
C GLN A 28 -18.44 0.54 -23.51
N GLU A 29 -18.39 1.86 -23.28
CA GLU A 29 -17.46 2.47 -22.32
C GLU A 29 -17.72 2.01 -20.88
N ARG A 30 -18.99 1.98 -20.44
CA ARG A 30 -19.34 1.51 -19.09
C ARG A 30 -19.08 0.02 -18.86
N TYR A 31 -19.19 -0.80 -19.90
CA TYR A 31 -18.89 -2.22 -19.79
C TYR A 31 -17.40 -2.44 -19.53
N LEU A 32 -16.53 -1.70 -20.25
CA LEU A 32 -15.06 -1.75 -20.11
C LEU A 32 -14.53 -1.25 -18.75
N ASP A 33 -15.31 -0.41 -18.04
CA ASP A 33 -15.00 0.12 -16.71
C ASP A 33 -15.51 -0.75 -15.54
N SER A 34 -16.10 -1.91 -15.82
CA SER A 34 -16.57 -2.82 -14.77
C SER A 34 -15.41 -3.42 -13.96
N VAL A 35 -15.58 -3.48 -12.64
CA VAL A 35 -14.56 -3.98 -11.71
C VAL A 35 -14.63 -5.51 -11.61
N VAL A 36 -13.52 -6.17 -11.93
CA VAL A 36 -13.30 -7.62 -11.79
C VAL A 36 -12.89 -7.97 -10.36
N SER A 37 -11.90 -7.25 -9.82
CA SER A 37 -11.37 -7.43 -8.47
C SER A 37 -10.98 -6.09 -7.90
N ARG A 38 -11.19 -5.92 -6.59
CA ARG A 38 -10.89 -4.69 -5.86
C ARG A 38 -9.90 -5.00 -4.74
N THR A 39 -8.83 -4.22 -4.69
CA THR A 39 -7.84 -4.26 -3.60
C THR A 39 -7.88 -2.95 -2.85
N ILE A 40 -8.19 -2.98 -1.57
CA ILE A 40 -8.09 -1.82 -0.68
C ILE A 40 -6.73 -1.89 0.01
N LEU A 41 -5.95 -0.82 -0.09
CA LEU A 41 -4.58 -0.70 0.42
C LEU A 41 -4.57 0.33 1.54
N ILE A 42 -4.16 -0.06 2.75
CA ILE A 42 -4.11 0.81 3.93
C ILE A 42 -2.78 0.58 4.64
N GLY A 43 -1.90 1.57 4.77
CA GLY A 43 -0.67 1.47 5.57
C GLY A 43 -0.79 2.26 6.87
N ASP A 44 0.05 1.92 7.85
CA ASP A 44 0.34 2.78 9.00
C ASP A 44 -0.91 3.08 9.84
N ALA A 45 -1.75 2.07 10.02
CA ALA A 45 -3.04 2.12 10.71
C ALA A 45 -2.97 1.60 12.16
N GLY A 46 -1.78 1.43 12.72
CA GLY A 46 -1.57 0.81 14.04
C GLY A 46 -1.89 1.65 15.28
N GLU A 47 -2.73 2.68 15.18
CA GLU A 47 -3.31 3.40 16.33
C GLU A 47 -4.81 3.11 16.41
N MET A 48 -5.48 3.28 17.56
CA MET A 48 -6.94 3.19 17.66
C MET A 48 -7.56 4.58 17.93
N ASP A 49 -7.43 5.48 16.96
CA ASP A 49 -7.89 6.88 17.06
C ASP A 49 -9.00 7.23 16.04
N MET A 50 -9.49 8.47 16.11
CA MET A 50 -10.55 8.96 15.20
C MET A 50 -10.11 8.99 13.73
N GLN A 51 -8.80 9.16 13.47
CA GLN A 51 -8.28 9.18 12.11
C GLN A 51 -8.36 7.76 11.52
N GLN A 52 -7.84 6.77 12.26
CA GLN A 52 -7.87 5.37 11.89
C GLN A 52 -9.29 4.89 11.63
N ASP A 53 -10.21 5.15 12.57
CA ASP A 53 -11.61 4.75 12.44
C ASP A 53 -12.24 5.40 11.19
N GLY A 54 -12.04 6.70 10.98
CA GLY A 54 -12.56 7.39 9.79
C GLY A 54 -12.09 6.77 8.47
N VAL A 55 -10.80 6.44 8.37
CA VAL A 55 -10.22 5.76 7.19
C VAL A 55 -10.87 4.39 6.98
N ILE A 56 -10.94 3.56 8.03
CA ILE A 56 -11.47 2.19 7.95
C ILE A 56 -12.96 2.20 7.62
N GLN A 57 -13.78 2.99 8.33
CA GLN A 57 -15.22 3.07 8.08
C GLN A 57 -15.53 3.58 6.67
N HIS A 58 -14.74 4.52 6.17
CA HIS A 58 -14.89 4.97 4.79
C HIS A 58 -14.51 3.86 3.80
N ALA A 59 -13.41 3.15 4.04
CA ALA A 59 -12.95 2.05 3.19
C ALA A 59 -13.94 0.86 3.16
N VAL A 60 -14.53 0.49 4.30
CA VAL A 60 -15.58 -0.55 4.38
C VAL A 60 -16.76 -0.22 3.49
N LYS A 61 -17.17 1.05 3.40
CA LYS A 61 -18.25 1.49 2.50
C LYS A 61 -17.90 1.37 1.00
N ARG A 62 -16.64 1.07 0.65
CA ARG A 62 -16.17 0.88 -0.74
C ARG A 62 -16.00 -0.60 -1.08
N VAL A 63 -16.39 -1.50 -0.19
CA VAL A 63 -16.39 -2.93 -0.46
C VAL A 63 -17.38 -3.26 -1.59
N ILE A 64 -16.91 -4.06 -2.54
CA ILE A 64 -17.73 -4.79 -3.51
C ILE A 64 -17.72 -6.26 -3.07
N ALA A 65 -18.90 -6.76 -2.66
CA ALA A 65 -19.06 -8.12 -2.15
C ALA A 65 -18.50 -9.17 -3.12
N GLY A 66 -17.75 -10.14 -2.59
CA GLY A 66 -17.12 -11.23 -3.35
C GLY A 66 -15.98 -10.82 -4.29
N LYS A 67 -15.66 -9.53 -4.41
CA LYS A 67 -14.59 -9.01 -5.29
C LYS A 67 -13.48 -8.30 -4.53
N THR A 68 -13.69 -7.94 -3.27
CA THR A 68 -12.80 -7.07 -2.52
C THR A 68 -11.87 -7.86 -1.61
N ASN A 69 -10.59 -7.46 -1.59
CA ASN A 69 -9.59 -7.88 -0.62
C ASN A 69 -8.96 -6.64 0.02
N VAL A 70 -8.50 -6.75 1.27
CA VAL A 70 -7.84 -5.66 2.00
C VAL A 70 -6.42 -6.08 2.34
N PHE A 71 -5.47 -5.18 2.09
CA PHE A 71 -4.07 -5.34 2.49
C PHE A 71 -3.67 -4.17 3.37
N TYR A 72 -3.27 -4.50 4.59
CA TYR A 72 -2.58 -3.60 5.48
C TYR A 72 -1.08 -3.61 5.17
N LEU A 73 -0.52 -2.48 4.76
CA LEU A 73 0.82 -2.36 4.19
C LEU A 73 1.91 -2.09 5.24
N GLY A 74 1.82 -2.73 6.40
CA GLY A 74 2.77 -2.60 7.50
C GLY A 74 2.42 -1.51 8.50
N ASP A 75 3.17 -1.57 9.61
CA ASP A 75 2.95 -0.77 10.81
C ASP A 75 1.54 -0.94 11.35
N ASN A 76 1.21 -2.21 11.59
CA ASN A 76 -0.12 -2.66 11.98
C ASN A 76 -0.39 -2.38 13.47
N ILE A 77 0.66 -2.28 14.30
CA ILE A 77 0.53 -1.98 15.74
C ILE A 77 1.63 -1.01 16.18
N TYR A 78 1.25 0.20 16.58
CA TYR A 78 2.16 1.17 17.18
C TYR A 78 2.19 1.06 18.72
N PRO A 79 3.28 1.53 19.37
CA PRO A 79 4.52 2.00 18.76
C PRO A 79 5.54 0.89 18.49
N ARG A 80 5.34 -0.35 18.94
CA ARG A 80 6.37 -1.40 18.87
C ARG A 80 5.79 -2.79 18.62
N GLY A 81 4.75 -2.90 17.80
CA GLY A 81 4.19 -4.20 17.44
C GLY A 81 3.38 -4.83 18.56
N MET A 82 3.01 -6.09 18.35
CA MET A 82 2.20 -6.88 19.26
C MET A 82 2.86 -7.06 20.64
N GLY A 83 2.09 -6.87 21.71
CA GLY A 83 2.51 -7.15 23.07
C GLY A 83 2.73 -8.66 23.29
N LEU A 84 3.81 -8.99 23.99
CA LEU A 84 4.11 -10.39 24.35
C LEU A 84 3.26 -10.83 25.55
N PRO A 85 2.99 -12.14 25.71
CA PRO A 85 2.20 -12.65 26.85
C PRO A 85 2.68 -12.11 28.20
N GLY A 86 1.76 -11.51 28.96
CA GLY A 86 2.02 -10.92 30.28
C GLY A 86 2.63 -9.51 30.27
N SER A 87 2.87 -8.92 29.09
CA SER A 87 3.29 -7.51 29.00
C SER A 87 2.11 -6.56 29.26
N LYS A 88 2.41 -5.31 29.64
CA LYS A 88 1.37 -4.32 30.00
C LYS A 88 0.49 -3.95 28.79
N GLU A 89 1.09 -3.98 27.61
CA GLU A 89 0.49 -3.60 26.34
C GLU A 89 -0.19 -4.78 25.60
N GLU A 90 -0.17 -6.00 26.15
CA GLU A 90 -0.73 -7.18 25.48
C GLU A 90 -2.19 -6.99 25.07
N GLN A 91 -3.03 -6.46 25.96
CA GLN A 91 -4.46 -6.29 25.69
C GLN A 91 -4.71 -5.16 24.68
N GLU A 92 -4.07 -4.01 24.87
CA GLU A 92 -4.20 -2.84 23.99
C GLU A 92 -3.78 -3.18 22.55
N THR A 93 -2.67 -3.88 22.38
CA THR A 93 -2.18 -4.25 21.03
C THR A 93 -3.09 -5.24 20.30
N LYS A 94 -3.79 -6.14 21.03
CA LYS A 94 -4.86 -6.98 20.48
C LYS A 94 -6.04 -6.15 20.00
N GLU A 95 -6.43 -5.13 20.75
CA GLU A 95 -7.54 -4.23 20.40
C GLU A 95 -7.21 -3.42 19.14
N ILE A 96 -5.99 -2.87 19.04
CA ILE A 96 -5.51 -2.11 17.88
C ILE A 96 -5.61 -2.92 16.58
N ILE A 97 -5.09 -4.14 16.56
CA ILE A 97 -5.16 -4.96 15.33
C ILE A 97 -6.59 -5.46 15.07
N THR A 98 -7.39 -5.65 16.12
CA THR A 98 -8.81 -6.01 16.00
C THR A 98 -9.66 -4.90 15.42
N SER A 99 -9.40 -3.63 15.76
CA SER A 99 -10.13 -2.48 15.19
C SER A 99 -9.96 -2.40 13.67
N GLN A 100 -8.84 -2.92 13.15
CA GLN A 100 -8.51 -2.94 11.73
C GLN A 100 -9.27 -4.04 10.97
N TYR A 101 -9.11 -5.31 11.32
CA TYR A 101 -9.70 -6.38 10.50
C TYR A 101 -11.21 -6.55 10.73
N LYS A 102 -11.72 -6.30 11.94
CA LYS A 102 -13.08 -6.68 12.32
C LYS A 102 -14.16 -6.01 11.45
N PRO A 103 -14.09 -4.71 11.11
CA PRO A 103 -15.07 -4.08 10.22
C PRO A 103 -15.13 -4.70 8.82
N PHE A 104 -13.98 -5.11 8.26
CA PHE A 104 -13.93 -5.78 6.95
C PHE A 104 -14.39 -7.24 7.00
N ARG A 105 -14.00 -7.98 8.05
CA ARG A 105 -14.47 -9.36 8.25
C ARG A 105 -15.99 -9.42 8.49
N ALA A 106 -16.58 -8.41 9.12
CA ALA A 106 -18.04 -8.31 9.31
C ALA A 106 -18.82 -8.23 7.99
N VAL A 107 -18.18 -7.85 6.88
CA VAL A 107 -18.76 -7.83 5.52
C VAL A 107 -18.07 -8.84 4.58
N ASP A 108 -17.49 -9.89 5.18
CA ASP A 108 -16.84 -11.02 4.51
C ASP A 108 -15.75 -10.66 3.48
N VAL A 109 -14.94 -9.66 3.80
CA VAL A 109 -13.79 -9.27 2.98
C VAL A 109 -12.51 -9.89 3.53
N PRO A 110 -11.71 -10.63 2.73
CA PRO A 110 -10.41 -11.12 3.17
C PRO A 110 -9.46 -9.98 3.56
N VAL A 111 -8.73 -10.16 4.66
CA VAL A 111 -7.81 -9.17 5.23
C VAL A 111 -6.43 -9.80 5.39
N TYR A 112 -5.44 -9.13 4.81
CA TYR A 112 -4.03 -9.51 4.87
C TYR A 112 -3.22 -8.41 5.52
N PHE A 113 -2.37 -8.75 6.48
CA PHE A 113 -1.42 -7.83 7.10
C PHE A 113 -0.02 -8.12 6.59
N ILE A 114 0.67 -7.11 6.08
CA ILE A 114 2.11 -7.16 5.77
C ILE A 114 2.84 -6.56 6.98
N PRO A 115 3.98 -7.12 7.44
CA PRO A 115 4.76 -6.53 8.53
C PRO A 115 5.43 -5.21 8.13
N GLY A 116 5.43 -4.23 9.05
CA GLY A 116 6.28 -3.04 8.98
C GLY A 116 7.34 -3.01 10.08
N ASN A 117 8.17 -1.98 10.08
CA ASN A 117 9.29 -1.86 11.01
C ASN A 117 8.82 -1.72 12.46
N HIS A 118 7.67 -1.07 12.70
CA HIS A 118 7.08 -1.00 14.04
C HIS A 118 6.58 -2.36 14.55
N ASP A 119 6.07 -3.22 13.66
CA ASP A 119 5.63 -4.58 14.02
C ASP A 119 6.81 -5.45 14.49
N TRP A 120 8.00 -5.21 13.92
CA TRP A 120 9.28 -5.79 14.32
C TRP A 120 9.92 -5.10 15.54
N ASP A 121 9.14 -4.80 16.58
CA ASP A 121 9.59 -4.11 17.79
C ASP A 121 10.21 -2.72 17.53
N LYS A 122 9.78 -2.04 16.46
CA LYS A 122 10.44 -0.84 15.93
C LYS A 122 11.91 -1.14 15.59
N SER A 123 12.10 -2.17 14.77
CA SER A 123 13.39 -2.77 14.42
C SER A 123 14.24 -3.14 15.64
N GLY A 124 13.60 -3.51 16.75
CA GLY A 124 14.23 -3.83 18.04
C GLY A 124 14.46 -5.33 18.23
N PRO A 125 15.25 -5.77 19.23
CA PRO A 125 15.72 -7.16 19.35
C PRO A 125 14.61 -8.20 19.54
N LEU A 126 13.40 -7.78 19.97
CA LEU A 126 12.25 -8.68 20.14
C LEU A 126 11.39 -8.82 18.87
N GLY A 127 11.80 -8.24 17.74
CA GLY A 127 10.99 -8.18 16.52
C GLY A 127 10.49 -9.54 16.03
N LEU A 128 11.36 -10.56 15.98
CA LEU A 128 10.96 -11.92 15.57
C LEU A 128 9.91 -12.52 16.54
N ALA A 129 10.05 -12.29 17.84
CA ALA A 129 9.09 -12.81 18.82
C ALA A 129 7.74 -12.11 18.68
N LYS A 130 7.74 -10.79 18.46
CA LYS A 130 6.53 -9.99 18.29
C LYS A 130 5.79 -10.30 17.00
N ILE A 131 6.51 -10.46 15.89
CA ILE A 131 5.87 -10.79 14.61
C ILE A 131 5.23 -12.19 14.63
N LYS A 132 5.89 -13.16 15.26
CA LYS A 132 5.30 -14.48 15.53
C LYS A 132 4.08 -14.37 16.43
N ARG A 133 4.14 -13.56 17.49
CA ARG A 133 3.00 -13.36 18.39
C ARG A 133 1.80 -12.73 17.68
N GLN A 134 2.03 -11.77 16.79
CA GLN A 134 1.00 -11.16 15.94
C GLN A 134 0.37 -12.20 15.01
N GLY A 135 1.18 -13.00 14.31
CA GLY A 135 0.70 -14.08 13.45
C GLY A 135 -0.11 -15.13 14.22
N ALA A 136 0.37 -15.52 15.40
CA ALA A 136 -0.34 -16.43 16.30
C ALA A 136 -1.69 -15.87 16.74
N PHE A 137 -1.75 -14.58 17.13
CA PHE A 137 -3.01 -13.92 17.50
C PHE A 137 -4.04 -13.94 16.37
N LEU A 138 -3.62 -13.64 15.14
CA LEU A 138 -4.52 -13.68 13.99
C LEU A 138 -5.00 -15.12 13.70
N LYS A 139 -4.12 -16.12 13.86
CA LYS A 139 -4.47 -17.54 13.71
C LYS A 139 -5.43 -18.04 14.80
N GLU A 140 -5.31 -17.53 16.03
CA GLU A 140 -6.22 -17.82 17.14
C GLU A 140 -7.68 -17.43 16.83
N GLN A 141 -7.92 -16.52 15.87
CA GLN A 141 -9.27 -16.16 15.43
C GLN A 141 -9.94 -17.25 14.59
N ASN A 142 -9.19 -18.28 14.17
CA ASN A 142 -9.66 -19.41 13.36
C ASN A 142 -10.40 -19.00 12.07
N ASP A 143 -9.94 -17.90 11.44
CA ASP A 143 -10.48 -17.37 10.20
C ASP A 143 -9.44 -17.49 9.08
N ARG A 144 -9.76 -18.26 8.03
CA ARG A 144 -8.85 -18.50 6.90
C ARG A 144 -8.69 -17.29 5.98
N SER A 145 -9.58 -16.32 6.08
CA SER A 145 -9.57 -15.07 5.31
C SER A 145 -8.93 -13.92 6.11
N LEU A 146 -8.21 -14.24 7.19
CA LEU A 146 -7.46 -13.30 8.01
C LEU A 146 -6.04 -13.84 8.21
N ALA A 147 -5.03 -13.12 7.73
CA ALA A 147 -3.65 -13.61 7.82
C ALA A 147 -2.60 -12.51 7.94
N LEU A 148 -1.53 -12.80 8.67
CA LEU A 148 -0.24 -12.12 8.52
C LEU A 148 0.52 -12.78 7.36
N ILE A 149 0.98 -11.98 6.40
CA ILE A 149 1.70 -12.43 5.22
C ILE A 149 2.99 -11.61 5.00
N PRO A 150 4.16 -12.25 4.91
CA PRO A 150 4.41 -13.67 5.20
C PRO A 150 4.24 -14.00 6.70
N ALA A 151 3.89 -15.26 7.00
CA ALA A 151 3.74 -15.72 8.38
C ALA A 151 5.09 -16.01 9.06
N GLU A 152 5.07 -16.22 10.39
CA GLU A 152 6.21 -16.72 11.19
C GLU A 152 7.49 -15.84 11.16
N GLY A 153 7.39 -14.59 10.67
CA GLY A 153 8.57 -13.74 10.46
C GLY A 153 9.45 -14.22 9.31
N CYS A 154 8.88 -14.94 8.34
CA CYS A 154 9.57 -15.33 7.12
C CYS A 154 9.67 -14.16 6.13
N PRO A 155 10.70 -14.13 5.25
CA PRO A 155 10.85 -13.08 4.25
C PRO A 155 9.77 -13.09 3.16
N GLY A 156 9.15 -14.24 2.91
CA GLY A 156 8.40 -14.47 1.66
C GLY A 156 9.36 -14.66 0.47
N PRO A 157 8.94 -14.34 -0.76
CA PRO A 157 7.64 -13.79 -1.15
C PRO A 157 6.48 -14.81 -1.08
N ILE A 158 5.25 -14.32 -0.89
CA ILE A 158 4.01 -15.09 -0.94
C ILE A 158 3.13 -14.57 -2.08
N GLU A 159 2.52 -15.49 -2.84
CA GLU A 159 1.60 -15.19 -3.93
C GLU A 159 0.14 -15.23 -3.44
N ILE A 160 -0.62 -14.16 -3.71
CA ILE A 160 -2.05 -14.06 -3.39
C ILE A 160 -2.81 -13.74 -4.68
N PRO A 161 -3.42 -14.76 -5.33
CA PRO A 161 -4.24 -14.54 -6.52
C PRO A 161 -5.48 -13.70 -6.17
N LEU A 162 -5.68 -12.60 -6.89
CA LEU A 162 -6.84 -11.71 -6.69
C LEU A 162 -7.93 -11.93 -7.73
N ALA A 163 -7.52 -12.33 -8.94
CA ALA A 163 -8.35 -12.64 -10.09
C ALA A 163 -7.51 -13.41 -11.13
N GLN A 164 -8.11 -13.75 -12.27
CA GLN A 164 -7.42 -14.46 -13.35
C GLN A 164 -6.15 -13.73 -13.84
N ASN A 165 -6.22 -12.40 -14.00
CA ASN A 165 -5.15 -11.60 -14.60
C ASN A 165 -4.50 -10.61 -13.61
N MET A 166 -4.70 -10.79 -12.30
CA MET A 166 -4.09 -9.94 -11.27
C MET A 166 -3.71 -10.73 -10.03
N VAL A 167 -2.53 -10.42 -9.50
CA VAL A 167 -1.95 -11.07 -8.33
C VAL A 167 -1.26 -10.04 -7.44
N VAL A 168 -1.33 -10.26 -6.13
CA VAL A 168 -0.40 -9.63 -5.18
C VAL A 168 0.74 -10.60 -4.92
N ILE A 169 1.96 -10.09 -5.00
CA ILE A 169 3.14 -10.77 -4.47
C ILE A 169 3.59 -9.94 -3.27
N ALA A 170 3.53 -10.50 -2.07
CA ALA A 170 3.89 -9.81 -0.84
C ALA A 170 5.20 -10.35 -0.27
N PHE A 171 6.05 -9.49 0.25
CA PHE A 171 7.27 -9.87 0.97
C PHE A 171 7.49 -8.97 2.18
N ASP A 172 8.20 -9.50 3.17
CA ASP A 172 8.57 -8.73 4.36
C ASP A 172 9.83 -7.89 4.06
N SER A 173 9.62 -6.61 3.77
CA SER A 173 10.74 -5.69 3.56
C SER A 173 11.51 -5.38 4.83
N GLU A 174 10.87 -5.45 6.01
CA GLU A 174 11.57 -5.23 7.27
C GLU A 174 12.51 -6.40 7.57
N TRP A 175 12.12 -7.65 7.27
CA TRP A 175 13.01 -8.80 7.39
C TRP A 175 14.38 -8.56 6.69
N TRP A 176 14.37 -7.87 5.54
CA TRP A 176 15.61 -7.52 4.82
C TRP A 176 16.48 -6.51 5.58
N LEU A 177 15.85 -5.51 6.19
CA LEU A 177 16.51 -4.38 6.88
C LEU A 177 16.86 -4.70 8.34
N TYR A 178 16.14 -5.66 8.94
CA TYR A 178 16.17 -5.95 10.36
C TYR A 178 17.56 -6.40 10.84
N PRO A 179 18.14 -5.70 11.84
CA PRO A 179 19.54 -5.84 12.20
C PRO A 179 19.82 -6.97 13.21
N TYR A 180 18.78 -7.50 13.88
CA TYR A 180 18.93 -8.53 14.90
C TYR A 180 18.70 -9.94 14.33
N ASN A 181 18.84 -10.95 15.19
CA ASN A 181 18.60 -12.33 14.80
C ASN A 181 17.14 -12.53 14.38
N LYS A 182 16.96 -13.01 13.15
CA LYS A 182 15.68 -13.33 12.51
C LYS A 182 15.63 -14.78 12.00
N THR A 183 16.50 -15.63 12.57
CA THR A 183 16.59 -17.04 12.22
C THR A 183 15.42 -17.79 12.83
N ASN A 184 14.72 -18.55 12.00
CA ASN A 184 13.68 -19.47 12.42
C ASN A 184 14.22 -20.90 12.58
N GLU A 185 13.44 -21.75 13.25
CA GLU A 185 13.71 -23.20 13.25
C GLU A 185 13.71 -23.74 11.82
N ALA A 186 14.54 -24.76 11.57
CA ALA A 186 14.68 -25.35 10.25
C ALA A 186 13.32 -25.86 9.75
N GLY A 187 12.96 -25.49 8.51
CA GLY A 187 11.71 -25.91 7.87
C GLY A 187 10.50 -25.02 8.15
N VAL A 188 10.61 -23.99 9.01
CA VAL A 188 9.51 -23.02 9.22
C VAL A 188 9.35 -22.11 8.01
N CYS A 189 10.45 -21.56 7.50
CA CYS A 189 10.46 -20.69 6.33
C CYS A 189 10.98 -21.39 5.09
N GLU A 190 10.31 -21.17 3.96
CA GLU A 190 10.76 -21.67 2.66
C GLU A 190 12.04 -20.95 2.18
N CYS A 191 12.13 -19.64 2.44
CA CYS A 191 13.31 -18.83 2.15
C CYS A 191 13.92 -18.35 3.47
N ASN A 192 15.23 -18.48 3.61
CA ASN A 192 16.02 -18.12 4.79
C ASN A 192 17.14 -17.13 4.46
N THR A 193 17.42 -16.92 3.17
CA THR A 193 18.42 -15.95 2.68
C THR A 193 17.80 -14.95 1.69
N LYS A 194 18.50 -13.83 1.46
CA LYS A 194 18.10 -12.83 0.46
C LYS A 194 18.12 -13.44 -0.95
N GLU A 195 19.10 -14.30 -1.24
CA GLU A 195 19.29 -14.96 -2.52
C GLU A 195 18.17 -15.97 -2.82
N GLU A 196 17.75 -16.74 -1.82
CA GLU A 196 16.59 -17.63 -1.92
C GLU A 196 15.31 -16.84 -2.17
N MET A 197 15.10 -15.75 -1.44
CA MET A 197 13.97 -14.84 -1.61
C MET A 197 13.92 -14.25 -3.03
N LEU A 198 15.05 -13.75 -3.54
CA LEU A 198 15.16 -13.22 -4.93
C LEU A 198 14.92 -14.31 -5.98
N SER A 199 15.44 -15.53 -5.74
CA SER A 199 15.22 -16.67 -6.63
C SER A 199 13.74 -17.07 -6.69
N LYS A 200 13.07 -17.09 -5.53
CA LYS A 200 11.63 -17.33 -5.41
C LYS A 200 10.83 -16.22 -6.09
N LEU A 201 11.21 -14.95 -5.95
CA LEU A 201 10.60 -13.83 -6.68
C LEU A 201 10.68 -14.04 -8.20
N LYS A 202 11.83 -14.47 -8.72
CA LYS A 202 12.01 -14.76 -10.15
C LYS A 202 11.08 -15.88 -10.64
N LEU A 203 10.91 -16.94 -9.84
CA LEU A 203 9.97 -18.02 -10.15
C LEU A 203 8.51 -17.52 -10.17
N LEU A 204 8.14 -16.68 -9.20
CA LEU A 204 6.79 -16.09 -9.15
C LEU A 204 6.53 -15.11 -10.29
N LEU A 205 7.54 -14.34 -10.71
CA LEU A 205 7.46 -13.49 -11.90
C LEU A 205 7.20 -14.33 -13.15
N GLU A 206 7.98 -15.39 -13.38
CA GLU A 206 7.79 -16.26 -14.55
C GLU A 206 6.39 -16.89 -14.54
N LYS A 207 5.95 -17.39 -13.39
CA LYS A 207 4.59 -17.93 -13.20
C LYS A 207 3.48 -16.91 -13.51
N ASN A 208 3.72 -15.63 -13.26
CA ASN A 208 2.71 -14.57 -13.37
C ASN A 208 3.00 -13.55 -14.47
N LYS A 209 3.87 -13.85 -15.44
CA LYS A 209 4.30 -12.92 -16.50
C LYS A 209 3.17 -12.39 -17.39
N HIS A 210 2.02 -13.07 -17.41
CA HIS A 210 0.82 -12.65 -18.15
C HIS A 210 -0.22 -11.92 -17.28
N LYS A 211 0.13 -11.55 -16.04
CA LYS A 211 -0.78 -10.87 -15.10
C LYS A 211 -0.26 -9.49 -14.73
N MET A 212 -1.15 -8.66 -14.19
CA MET A 212 -0.76 -7.49 -13.41
C MET A 212 -0.25 -7.95 -12.05
N ILE A 213 0.94 -7.50 -11.66
CA ILE A 213 1.53 -7.79 -10.35
C ILE A 213 1.51 -6.52 -9.51
N LEU A 214 0.81 -6.59 -8.37
CA LEU A 214 1.04 -5.66 -7.26
C LEU A 214 2.12 -6.26 -6.37
N LEU A 215 3.32 -5.68 -6.38
CA LEU A 215 4.38 -6.08 -5.46
C LEU A 215 4.22 -5.29 -4.16
N ALA A 216 3.80 -5.98 -3.11
CA ALA A 216 3.41 -5.38 -1.84
C ALA A 216 4.49 -5.58 -0.78
N SER A 217 4.90 -4.48 -0.15
CA SER A 217 5.85 -4.45 0.97
C SER A 217 5.52 -3.25 1.86
N HIS A 218 6.14 -3.17 3.04
CA HIS A 218 5.97 -1.97 3.87
C HIS A 218 6.79 -0.79 3.33
N HIS A 219 8.05 -1.04 2.97
CA HIS A 219 9.01 -0.03 2.53
C HIS A 219 8.83 0.36 1.04
N PRO A 220 8.63 1.66 0.72
CA PRO A 220 8.48 2.14 -0.66
C PRO A 220 9.80 2.16 -1.44
N PHE A 221 9.74 1.80 -2.72
CA PHE A 221 10.93 1.80 -3.60
C PHE A 221 11.21 3.20 -4.16
N GLN A 222 10.20 4.06 -4.12
CA GLN A 222 10.30 5.46 -4.46
C GLN A 222 9.41 6.26 -3.51
N THR A 223 9.91 7.39 -3.02
CA THR A 223 9.09 8.28 -2.20
C THR A 223 9.64 9.70 -2.21
N TYR A 224 8.75 10.65 -2.01
CA TYR A 224 9.06 12.05 -1.73
C TYR A 224 8.66 12.47 -0.31
N GLY A 225 8.48 11.48 0.58
CA GLY A 225 8.26 11.68 2.01
C GLY A 225 9.55 11.80 2.82
N SER A 226 9.40 11.95 4.13
CA SER A 226 10.51 12.13 5.06
C SER A 226 11.51 10.97 5.05
N HIS A 227 11.03 9.72 4.88
CA HIS A 227 11.91 8.54 4.82
C HIS A 227 12.71 8.47 3.50
N GLY A 228 12.26 9.17 2.46
CA GLY A 228 13.01 9.45 1.24
C GLY A 228 14.01 10.61 1.36
N GLY A 229 14.13 11.24 2.54
CA GLY A 229 15.02 12.37 2.78
C GLY A 229 14.42 13.73 2.43
N TYR A 230 13.09 13.84 2.25
CA TYR A 230 12.41 15.09 1.93
C TYR A 230 11.75 15.69 3.18
N TYR A 231 12.24 16.84 3.61
CA TYR A 231 11.82 17.52 4.84
C TYR A 231 11.20 18.89 4.55
N SER A 232 10.31 19.36 5.41
CA SER A 232 9.71 20.69 5.29
C SER A 232 10.68 21.78 5.78
N PHE A 233 10.43 23.05 5.41
CA PHE A 233 11.19 24.17 5.97
C PHE A 233 11.10 24.22 7.50
N LYS A 234 9.93 23.88 8.07
CA LYS A 234 9.75 23.76 9.52
C LYS A 234 10.71 22.73 10.12
N ASP A 235 10.90 21.59 9.47
CA ASP A 235 11.79 20.53 9.97
C ASP A 235 13.26 20.97 9.94
N HIS A 236 13.64 21.82 8.99
CA HIS A 236 14.99 22.40 8.94
C HIS A 236 15.24 23.45 10.03
N VAL A 237 14.22 24.26 10.36
CA VAL A 237 14.35 25.33 11.36
C VAL A 237 14.11 24.82 12.78
N PHE A 238 13.20 23.87 12.95
CA PHE A 238 12.74 23.32 14.24
C PHE A 238 12.81 21.78 14.25
N PRO A 239 13.99 21.17 14.07
CA PRO A 239 14.14 19.72 13.91
C PRO A 239 13.63 18.91 15.10
N LEU A 240 13.70 19.48 16.31
CA LEU A 240 13.25 18.84 17.54
C LEU A 240 11.71 18.65 17.60
N THR A 241 10.96 19.35 16.75
CA THR A 241 9.51 19.13 16.61
C THR A 241 9.18 17.74 16.05
N SER A 242 10.11 17.11 15.32
CA SER A 242 9.98 15.72 14.86
C SER A 242 10.10 14.68 15.98
N LEU A 243 10.78 15.01 17.08
CA LEU A 243 10.91 14.16 18.27
C LEU A 243 9.78 14.42 19.28
N LYS A 244 9.39 15.68 19.44
CA LYS A 244 8.29 16.09 20.32
C LYS A 244 7.59 17.30 19.73
N LYS A 245 6.31 17.16 19.38
CA LYS A 245 5.50 18.17 18.66
C LYS A 245 5.51 19.59 19.29
N GLY A 246 5.78 19.72 20.59
CA GLY A 246 5.85 21.01 21.31
C GLY A 246 7.22 21.69 21.36
N LEU A 247 8.27 21.08 20.80
CA LEU A 247 9.65 21.55 20.99
C LEU A 247 10.09 22.49 19.85
N TYR A 248 9.46 23.67 19.77
CA TYR A 248 9.74 24.72 18.78
C TYR A 248 11.00 25.54 19.14
N ILE A 249 12.14 24.85 19.24
CA ILE A 249 13.44 25.50 19.47
C ILE A 249 14.08 25.71 18.09
N PRO A 250 14.23 26.97 17.63
CA PRO A 250 14.87 27.23 16.35
C PRO A 250 16.35 26.87 16.47
N LEU A 251 16.79 25.93 15.65
CA LEU A 251 18.20 25.55 15.55
C LEU A 251 18.67 25.81 14.10
N PRO A 252 18.75 27.06 13.62
CA PRO A 252 19.37 27.32 12.32
C PRO A 252 20.85 26.86 12.37
N VAL A 253 21.39 26.36 11.26
CA VAL A 253 22.74 25.77 11.12
C VAL A 253 22.90 24.37 11.75
N ILE A 254 22.55 24.16 13.03
CA ILE A 254 22.59 22.84 13.70
C ILE A 254 21.35 21.98 13.35
N GLY A 255 20.23 22.61 12.97
CA GLY A 255 19.01 21.94 12.57
C GLY A 255 19.02 21.44 11.14
N SER A 256 19.86 22.00 10.28
CA SER A 256 20.30 21.35 9.03
C SER A 256 21.11 20.09 9.33
N LEU A 257 21.78 20.04 10.49
CA LEU A 257 22.53 18.89 10.96
C LEU A 257 21.62 17.73 11.35
N TYR A 258 20.35 17.90 11.72
CA TYR A 258 19.50 16.77 12.15
C TYR A 258 18.95 15.92 10.97
N PRO A 259 18.35 16.50 9.90
CA PRO A 259 18.11 15.78 8.65
C PRO A 259 19.41 15.23 8.05
N MET A 260 20.52 15.99 8.14
CA MET A 260 21.84 15.50 7.73
C MET A 260 22.36 14.40 8.66
N MET A 261 22.09 14.40 9.97
CA MET A 261 22.49 13.38 10.94
C MET A 261 21.65 12.14 10.78
N ARG A 262 20.37 12.22 10.43
CA ARG A 262 19.57 11.06 10.00
C ARG A 262 20.07 10.50 8.65
N THR A 263 20.66 11.37 7.81
CA THR A 263 21.38 10.96 6.59
C THR A 263 22.78 10.39 6.89
N VAL A 264 23.44 10.79 7.99
CA VAL A 264 24.84 10.44 8.36
C VAL A 264 24.89 9.26 9.35
N PHE A 265 24.09 9.26 10.42
CA PHE A 265 23.74 8.12 11.27
C PHE A 265 22.64 7.35 10.55
N ALA A 266 23.07 6.53 9.61
CA ALA A 266 22.19 5.86 8.67
C ALA A 266 21.22 4.92 9.42
N ASN A 267 19.95 5.28 9.46
CA ASN A 267 18.88 4.39 9.91
C ASN A 267 18.49 3.45 8.76
N PRO A 268 18.49 2.11 8.94
CA PRO A 268 18.05 1.17 7.91
C PRO A 268 16.67 1.49 7.31
N GLU A 269 15.80 2.14 8.10
CA GLU A 269 14.46 2.58 7.71
C GLU A 269 14.41 3.79 6.77
N ASP A 270 15.56 4.40 6.46
CA ASP A 270 15.62 5.53 5.52
C ASP A 270 16.23 5.08 4.19
N MET A 271 15.64 5.51 3.06
CA MET A 271 16.07 5.10 1.71
C MET A 271 17.53 5.47 1.39
N GLY A 272 18.13 6.38 2.15
CA GLY A 272 19.55 6.70 2.07
C GLY A 272 20.49 5.54 2.46
N HIS A 273 20.02 4.60 3.28
CA HIS A 273 20.80 3.52 3.86
C HIS A 273 21.22 2.46 2.83
N LYS A 274 22.40 1.86 3.03
CA LYS A 274 22.96 0.85 2.10
C LYS A 274 22.06 -0.38 1.97
N LEU A 275 21.56 -0.92 3.08
CA LEU A 275 20.69 -2.10 3.08
C LEU A 275 19.37 -1.85 2.35
N TYR A 276 18.78 -0.67 2.51
CA TYR A 276 17.57 -0.28 1.79
C TYR A 276 17.85 -0.15 0.29
N LYS A 277 18.90 0.57 -0.09
CA LYS A 277 19.31 0.68 -1.50
C LYS A 277 19.58 -0.67 -2.14
N GLU A 278 20.21 -1.58 -1.41
CA GLU A 278 20.46 -2.97 -1.84
C GLU A 278 19.16 -3.75 -2.02
N MET A 279 18.19 -3.62 -1.11
CA MET A 279 16.87 -4.23 -1.25
C MET A 279 16.17 -3.73 -2.52
N VAL A 280 16.08 -2.41 -2.68
CA VAL A 280 15.43 -1.78 -3.84
C VAL A 280 16.10 -2.22 -5.13
N SER A 281 17.42 -2.10 -5.24
CA SER A 281 18.14 -2.46 -6.46
C SER A 281 18.05 -3.95 -6.77
N SER A 282 18.16 -4.82 -5.78
CA SER A 282 18.14 -6.28 -5.99
C SER A 282 16.76 -6.77 -6.38
N VAL A 283 15.71 -6.27 -5.72
CA VAL A 283 14.32 -6.65 -6.04
C VAL A 283 13.90 -6.06 -7.39
N ASP A 284 14.18 -4.78 -7.68
CA ASP A 284 13.87 -4.18 -8.99
C ASP A 284 14.58 -4.89 -10.14
N SER A 285 15.80 -5.38 -9.91
CA SER A 285 16.55 -6.13 -10.91
C SER A 285 15.84 -7.43 -11.32
N VAL A 286 15.09 -8.07 -10.41
CA VAL A 286 14.29 -9.27 -10.75
C VAL A 286 13.19 -8.92 -11.75
N PHE A 287 12.59 -7.73 -11.64
CA PHE A 287 11.48 -7.28 -12.47
C PHE A 287 11.90 -6.33 -13.60
N ALA A 288 13.21 -6.23 -13.89
CA ALA A 288 13.72 -5.33 -14.90
C ALA A 288 13.04 -5.57 -16.26
N GLY A 289 12.47 -4.51 -16.84
CA GLY A 289 11.76 -4.57 -18.12
C GLY A 289 10.34 -5.13 -18.06
N PHE A 290 9.86 -5.63 -16.92
CA PHE A 290 8.49 -6.13 -16.80
C PHE A 290 7.47 -4.97 -16.72
N PRO A 291 6.58 -4.81 -17.71
CA PRO A 291 5.76 -3.60 -17.82
C PRO A 291 4.53 -3.57 -16.90
N ASN A 292 4.13 -4.71 -16.34
CA ASN A 292 2.89 -4.87 -15.57
C ASN A 292 3.15 -5.03 -14.07
N LEU A 293 4.17 -4.31 -13.57
CA LEU A 293 4.47 -4.19 -12.15
C LEU A 293 3.97 -2.86 -11.60
N VAL A 294 3.38 -2.92 -10.41
CA VAL A 294 3.17 -1.76 -9.54
C VAL A 294 3.65 -2.09 -8.14
N HIS A 295 4.55 -1.27 -7.60
CA HIS A 295 4.94 -1.35 -6.19
C HIS A 295 3.87 -0.68 -5.34
N VAL A 296 3.43 -1.34 -4.27
CA VAL A 296 2.46 -0.79 -3.31
C VAL A 296 3.06 -0.87 -1.90
N ALA A 297 3.09 0.26 -1.19
CA ALA A 297 3.75 0.36 0.11
C ALA A 297 3.08 1.36 1.08
N GLY A 298 3.44 1.26 2.37
CA GLY A 298 3.10 2.22 3.43
C GLY A 298 4.33 3.03 3.83
N HIS A 299 4.66 3.04 5.13
CA HIS A 299 5.88 3.54 5.79
C HIS A 299 6.08 5.04 5.76
N ASP A 300 6.06 5.64 4.56
CA ASP A 300 5.97 7.08 4.47
C ASP A 300 4.54 7.50 4.77
N HIS A 301 4.39 8.29 5.84
CA HIS A 301 3.09 8.69 6.37
C HIS A 301 2.34 9.68 5.45
N GLY A 302 1.91 9.24 4.29
CA GLY A 302 1.23 10.04 3.28
C GLY A 302 0.77 9.21 2.09
N LEU A 303 0.13 9.89 1.15
CA LEU A 303 -0.43 9.31 -0.07
C LEU A 303 0.36 9.79 -1.29
N GLN A 304 0.90 8.89 -2.09
CA GLN A 304 1.68 9.25 -3.28
C GLN A 304 1.40 8.32 -4.45
N PHE A 305 1.43 8.90 -5.66
CA PHE A 305 1.50 8.16 -6.91
C PHE A 305 2.71 8.65 -7.71
N ILE A 306 3.72 7.79 -7.88
CA ILE A 306 5.00 8.15 -8.49
C ILE A 306 5.22 7.31 -9.74
N LYS A 307 5.67 7.96 -10.81
CA LYS A 307 5.96 7.33 -12.10
C LYS A 307 7.28 7.84 -12.67
N SER A 308 8.36 7.08 -12.46
CA SER A 308 9.72 7.44 -12.90
C SER A 308 10.43 6.37 -13.75
N GLY A 309 9.72 5.29 -14.08
CA GLY A 309 10.20 4.13 -14.85
C GLY A 309 9.35 2.91 -14.50
N GLN A 310 9.26 2.63 -13.20
CA GLN A 310 8.22 1.82 -12.58
C GLN A 310 7.14 2.71 -11.98
N THR A 311 6.02 2.08 -11.62
CA THR A 311 4.92 2.74 -10.90
C THR A 311 4.98 2.37 -9.43
N GLN A 312 4.92 3.39 -8.57
CA GLN A 312 4.87 3.25 -7.12
C GLN A 312 3.61 3.92 -6.58
N VAL A 313 2.90 3.19 -5.73
CA VAL A 313 1.79 3.67 -4.92
C VAL A 313 2.24 3.65 -3.46
N VAL A 314 2.13 4.79 -2.78
CA VAL A 314 2.32 4.89 -1.33
C VAL A 314 0.97 5.21 -0.69
N SER A 315 0.59 4.41 0.29
CA SER A 315 -0.70 4.48 0.98
C SER A 315 -0.53 4.45 2.51
N GLY A 316 0.43 5.19 3.06
CA GLY A 316 0.81 5.12 4.47
C GLY A 316 0.09 6.10 5.41
N SER A 317 -1.14 6.52 5.09
CA SER A 317 -1.85 7.54 5.88
C SER A 317 -3.08 7.03 6.64
N GLY A 318 -3.01 5.80 7.15
CA GLY A 318 -4.09 5.18 7.93
C GLY A 318 -4.34 5.87 9.26
N ALA A 319 -3.29 6.03 10.08
CA ALA A 319 -3.36 6.68 11.40
C ALA A 319 -2.28 7.75 11.62
N LYS A 320 -1.23 7.79 10.79
CA LYS A 320 -0.18 8.81 10.84
C LYS A 320 -0.13 9.65 9.58
N HIS A 321 0.42 10.86 9.71
CA HIS A 321 0.71 11.72 8.57
C HIS A 321 1.96 12.57 8.82
N ASN A 322 2.83 12.66 7.82
CA ASN A 322 4.04 13.47 7.80
C ASN A 322 4.10 14.26 6.50
N TYR A 323 5.03 15.20 6.42
CA TYR A 323 5.28 16.00 5.23
C TYR A 323 5.64 15.13 4.01
N VAL A 324 5.05 15.45 2.86
CA VAL A 324 5.39 14.86 1.56
C VAL A 324 5.57 16.00 0.54
N LYS A 325 6.64 15.94 -0.25
CA LYS A 325 6.87 16.88 -1.34
C LYS A 325 6.28 16.35 -2.65
N LYS A 326 5.67 17.22 -3.45
CA LYS A 326 5.36 16.88 -4.85
C LYS A 326 6.64 16.93 -5.70
N GLY A 327 7.37 15.82 -5.74
CA GLY A 327 8.58 15.68 -6.54
C GLY A 327 8.32 15.60 -8.05
N LYS A 328 9.39 15.64 -8.86
CA LYS A 328 9.32 15.69 -10.34
C LYS A 328 8.46 14.59 -10.95
N ASN A 329 8.53 13.38 -10.41
CA ASN A 329 7.84 12.19 -10.91
C ASN A 329 6.57 11.85 -10.11
N ALA A 330 6.23 12.66 -9.10
CA ALA A 330 5.00 12.50 -8.33
C ALA A 330 3.82 13.11 -9.09
N LEU A 331 2.96 12.26 -9.64
CA LEU A 331 1.70 12.70 -10.24
C LEU A 331 0.72 13.15 -9.15
N TYR A 332 0.79 12.50 -7.99
CA TYR A 332 0.05 12.85 -6.79
C TYR A 332 0.91 12.71 -5.54
N ALA A 333 0.70 13.61 -4.57
CA ALA A 333 1.34 13.62 -3.27
C ALA A 333 0.44 14.38 -2.28
N SER A 334 0.13 13.78 -1.13
CA SER A 334 -0.72 14.37 -0.10
C SER A 334 -0.35 13.84 1.28
N THR A 335 -0.54 14.67 2.30
CA THR A 335 -0.36 14.30 3.71
C THR A 335 -1.70 14.05 4.40
N LEU A 336 -2.81 14.07 3.65
CA LEU A 336 -4.14 13.89 4.21
C LEU A 336 -4.35 12.43 4.62
N PRO A 337 -5.00 12.18 5.76
CA PRO A 337 -5.43 10.83 6.16
C PRO A 337 -6.25 10.17 5.06
N GLY A 338 -5.94 8.90 4.74
CA GLY A 338 -6.59 8.25 3.61
C GLY A 338 -5.98 6.92 3.22
N TYR A 339 -6.44 6.42 2.07
CA TYR A 339 -6.11 5.09 1.58
C TYR A 339 -6.27 5.02 0.05
N VAL A 340 -5.83 3.91 -0.54
CA VAL A 340 -5.88 3.68 -1.99
C VAL A 340 -6.73 2.45 -2.31
N VAL A 341 -7.53 2.55 -3.37
CA VAL A 341 -8.24 1.43 -3.99
C VAL A 341 -7.59 1.13 -5.34
N ALA A 342 -7.25 -0.14 -5.58
CA ALA A 342 -6.82 -0.64 -6.88
C ALA A 342 -7.90 -1.57 -7.45
N ASP A 343 -8.59 -1.10 -8.48
CA ASP A 343 -9.61 -1.86 -9.21
C ASP A 343 -9.00 -2.48 -10.47
N GLN A 344 -9.03 -3.80 -10.57
CA GLN A 344 -8.85 -4.44 -11.87
C GLN A 344 -10.12 -4.27 -12.69
N LEU A 345 -9.98 -3.71 -13.89
CA LEU A 345 -11.06 -3.56 -14.85
C LEU A 345 -11.12 -4.77 -15.80
N ILE A 346 -12.23 -4.95 -16.52
CA ILE A 346 -12.40 -6.09 -17.43
C ILE A 346 -11.39 -6.13 -18.59
N ASN A 347 -10.80 -4.99 -18.95
CA ASN A 347 -9.72 -4.88 -19.95
C ASN A 347 -8.32 -5.14 -19.35
N ASN A 348 -8.25 -5.66 -18.11
CA ASN A 348 -7.05 -5.89 -17.31
C ASN A 348 -6.29 -4.63 -16.87
N TYR A 349 -6.77 -3.43 -17.19
CA TYR A 349 -6.18 -2.21 -16.65
C TYR A 349 -6.44 -2.16 -15.15
N VAL A 350 -5.58 -1.45 -14.43
CA VAL A 350 -5.79 -1.20 -13.01
C VAL A 350 -6.02 0.28 -12.76
N ARG A 351 -7.20 0.60 -12.24
CA ARG A 351 -7.53 1.96 -11.80
C ARG A 351 -7.15 2.10 -10.32
N PHE A 352 -6.23 2.99 -10.04
CA PHE A 352 -5.91 3.43 -8.69
C PHE A 352 -6.75 4.65 -8.35
N THR A 353 -7.47 4.61 -7.23
CA THR A 353 -8.30 5.70 -6.74
C THR A 353 -7.93 6.01 -5.30
N TYR A 354 -7.59 7.27 -5.05
CA TYR A 354 -7.14 7.75 -3.75
C TYR A 354 -8.30 8.43 -3.06
N TYR A 355 -8.56 8.03 -1.82
CA TYR A 355 -9.52 8.66 -0.95
C TYR A 355 -8.81 9.30 0.22
N ALA A 356 -9.14 10.54 0.55
CA ALA A 356 -8.56 11.23 1.68
C ALA A 356 -9.58 12.11 2.39
N ASN A 357 -9.37 12.33 3.68
CA ASN A 357 -10.14 13.25 4.48
C ASN A 357 -9.71 14.70 4.17
N THR A 358 -10.57 15.46 3.52
CA THR A 358 -10.32 16.87 3.14
C THR A 358 -10.81 17.86 4.20
N GLY A 359 -11.11 17.37 5.41
CA GLY A 359 -11.48 18.16 6.59
C GLY A 359 -12.83 17.71 7.15
N SER A 360 -13.90 17.90 6.39
CA SER A 360 -15.27 17.55 6.81
C SER A 360 -15.72 16.18 6.34
N THR A 361 -15.18 15.67 5.23
CA THR A 361 -15.55 14.37 4.65
C THR A 361 -14.37 13.71 3.95
N PHE A 362 -14.52 12.42 3.66
CA PHE A 362 -13.60 11.70 2.78
C PHE A 362 -14.06 11.84 1.33
N GLU A 363 -13.14 12.24 0.46
CA GLU A 363 -13.39 12.51 -0.95
C GLU A 363 -12.43 11.72 -1.84
N GLN A 364 -12.82 11.49 -3.09
CA GLN A 364 -11.90 11.02 -4.12
C GLN A 364 -10.99 12.18 -4.53
N VAL A 365 -9.71 12.09 -4.17
CA VAL A 365 -8.74 13.18 -4.34
C VAL A 365 -7.80 12.99 -5.53
N PHE A 366 -7.68 11.76 -6.03
CA PHE A 366 -6.86 11.45 -7.20
C PHE A 366 -7.28 10.11 -7.84
N THR A 367 -7.07 9.97 -9.14
CA THR A 367 -7.25 8.71 -9.86
C THR A 367 -6.21 8.55 -10.98
N TYR A 368 -5.79 7.32 -11.23
CA TYR A 368 -4.86 6.98 -12.32
C TYR A 368 -5.17 5.60 -12.88
N ILE A 369 -5.11 5.44 -14.20
CA ILE A 369 -5.28 4.14 -14.87
C ILE A 369 -3.91 3.64 -15.33
N LYS A 370 -3.48 2.52 -14.75
CA LYS A 370 -2.34 1.73 -15.23
C LYS A 370 -2.83 0.78 -16.32
N GLU A 371 -2.43 1.07 -17.55
CA GLU A 371 -2.67 0.17 -18.68
C GLU A 371 -1.91 -1.15 -18.51
N PHE A 372 -2.57 -2.23 -18.91
CA PHE A 372 -1.97 -3.55 -19.04
C PHE A 372 -1.27 -3.67 -20.39
N LYS A 373 -0.02 -4.12 -20.40
CA LYS A 373 0.77 -4.36 -21.61
C LYS A 373 0.93 -5.86 -21.82
N PRO A 374 0.32 -6.47 -22.84
CA PRO A 374 0.53 -7.88 -23.13
C PRO A 374 2.03 -8.20 -23.28
N VAL A 375 2.48 -9.23 -22.59
CA VAL A 375 3.84 -9.77 -22.75
C VAL A 375 3.76 -10.88 -23.78
N LEU A 376 4.50 -10.73 -24.88
CA LEU A 376 4.58 -11.67 -26.00
C LEU A 376 5.31 -12.96 -25.62
#